data_AF-A0A847B6F4-F1
#
_entry.id   AF-A0A847B6F4-F1
#
_cell.length_a   1.000
_cell.length_b   1.000
_cell.length_c   1.000
_cell.angle_alpha   90.00
_cell.angle_beta   90.00
_cell.angle_gamma   90.00
#
_symmetry.space_group_name_H-M   'P 1'
#
loop_
_entity.id
_entity.type
_entity.pdbx_description
1 polymer ?
#
loop_
_entity_poly.entity_id
_entity_poly.type
_entity_poly.pdbx_seq_one_letter_code
_entity_poly.pdbx_strand_id
1 'polypeptide(L)' 'NVQFINEQEVKEEDDKEDVIVRAKSYFLQPMKIEEAITRMEALGHDFFLYLDKEDDLISVVYIRHEGGYGVIQAENPIA' A
#
# COMPACT_ATOMS: atom_id res chain seq x y z
N ASN A 1 -4.77 -18.08 6.68
CA ASN A 1 -5.21 -18.11 5.27
C ASN A 1 -5.78 -16.76 4.88
N VAL A 2 -4.92 -15.83 4.49
CA VAL A 2 -5.32 -14.68 3.68
C VAL A 2 -4.69 -14.94 2.31
N GLN A 3 -5.54 -15.24 1.33
CA GLN A 3 -5.10 -15.47 -0.03
C GLN A 3 -4.65 -14.15 -0.64
N PHE A 4 -3.34 -14.01 -0.81
CA PHE A 4 -2.78 -13.09 -1.78
C PHE A 4 -3.26 -13.56 -3.15
N ILE A 5 -4.19 -12.81 -3.75
CA ILE A 5 -4.52 -13.02 -5.15
C ILE A 5 -3.32 -12.61 -5.98
N ASN A 6 -2.81 -13.60 -6.70
CA ASN A 6 -1.71 -13.56 -7.66
C ASN A 6 -1.73 -12.25 -8.45
N GLU A 7 -0.70 -11.43 -8.28
CA GLU A 7 -0.49 -10.21 -9.05
C GLU A 7 0.01 -10.64 -10.44
N GLN A 8 -0.93 -10.95 -11.32
CA GLN A 8 -0.60 -11.15 -12.73
C GLN A 8 -0.11 -9.82 -13.29
N GLU A 9 1.19 -9.77 -13.56
CA GLU A 9 1.87 -8.71 -14.30
C GLU A 9 1.32 -8.70 -15.73
N VAL A 10 0.38 -7.79 -16.01
CA VAL A 10 -0.10 -7.55 -17.37
C VAL A 10 0.83 -6.50 -17.96
N LYS A 11 1.61 -6.88 -18.99
CA LYS A 11 2.30 -5.95 -19.88
C LYS A 11 1.26 -5.03 -20.50
N GLU A 12 1.26 -3.75 -20.15
CA GLU A 12 0.45 -2.75 -20.85
C GLU A 12 1.32 -2.04 -21.90
N GLU A 13 0.90 -2.21 -23.15
CA GLU A 13 1.34 -1.40 -24.29
C GLU A 13 0.80 0.03 -24.15
N ASP A 14 1.62 0.94 -24.68
CA ASP A 14 1.52 2.39 -24.74
C ASP A 14 0.15 2.93 -25.21
N ASP A 15 -0.16 4.17 -24.81
CA ASP A 15 -1.36 4.97 -25.13
C ASP A 15 -2.66 4.70 -24.33
N LYS A 16 -2.77 5.24 -23.11
CA LYS A 16 -4.07 5.64 -22.54
C LYS A 16 -3.99 6.98 -21.82
N GLU A 17 -4.89 7.89 -22.22
CA GLU A 17 -5.31 9.13 -21.54
C GLU A 17 -5.55 8.89 -20.03
N ASP A 18 -5.69 9.96 -19.22
CA ASP A 18 -5.98 9.97 -17.75
C ASP A 18 -7.26 9.21 -17.33
N VAL A 19 -7.35 7.95 -17.71
CA VAL A 19 -8.43 7.02 -17.47
C VAL A 19 -7.97 6.13 -16.33
N ILE A 20 -8.80 6.00 -15.31
CA ILE A 20 -8.54 5.10 -14.18
C ILE A 20 -8.43 3.67 -14.74
N VAL A 21 -7.20 3.16 -14.84
CA VAL A 21 -6.91 1.86 -15.46
C VAL A 21 -7.27 0.68 -14.55
N ARG A 22 -7.30 0.89 -13.23
CA ARG A 22 -7.61 -0.17 -12.26
C ARG A 22 -8.05 0.41 -10.91
N ALA A 23 -9.08 -0.21 -10.33
CA ALA A 23 -9.47 0.03 -8.94
C ALA A 23 -9.22 -1.25 -8.12
N LYS A 24 -8.63 -1.10 -6.93
CA LYS A 24 -8.48 -2.18 -5.96
C LYS A 24 -9.06 -1.72 -4.62
N SER A 25 -9.88 -2.56 -4.01
CA SER A 25 -10.42 -2.35 -2.67
C SER A 25 -9.90 -3.41 -1.72
N TYR A 26 -9.51 -3.01 -0.52
CA TYR A 26 -8.89 -3.88 0.47
C TYR A 26 -9.60 -3.76 1.82
N PHE A 27 -9.76 -4.89 2.50
CA PHE A 27 -10.01 -4.90 3.94
C PHE A 27 -8.67 -4.86 4.66
N LEU A 28 -8.39 -3.75 5.35
CA LEU A 28 -7.16 -3.57 6.11
C LEU A 28 -7.33 -4.15 7.52
N GLN A 29 -6.37 -4.97 7.94
CA GLN A 29 -6.26 -5.39 9.33
C GLN A 29 -5.22 -4.52 10.03
N PRO A 30 -5.47 -4.07 11.28
CA PRO A 30 -4.50 -3.28 12.04
C PRO A 30 -3.17 -4.02 12.16
N MET A 31 -2.07 -3.35 11.86
CA MET A 31 -0.72 -3.89 11.97
C MET A 31 0.28 -2.82 12.38
N LYS A 32 1.45 -3.23 12.89
CA LYS A 32 2.53 -2.28 13.20
C LYS A 32 3.29 -1.86 11.94
N ILE A 33 3.95 -0.72 11.99
CA ILE A 33 4.78 -0.21 10.91
C ILE A 33 5.86 -1.21 10.45
N GLU A 34 6.49 -1.96 11.37
CA GLU A 34 7.53 -2.93 11.00
C GLU A 34 6.96 -4.12 10.21
N GLU A 35 5.72 -4.51 10.53
CA GLU A 35 4.99 -5.55 9.79
C GLU A 35 4.61 -5.05 8.40
N ALA A 36 4.20 -3.77 8.29
CA ALA A 36 3.91 -3.14 7.01
C ALA A 36 5.15 -3.06 6.11
N ILE A 37 6.31 -2.66 6.64
CA ILE A 37 7.60 -2.65 5.91
C ILE A 37 7.95 -4.05 5.44
N THR A 38 7.87 -5.06 6.32
CA THR A 38 8.19 -6.45 5.97
C THR A 38 7.31 -6.95 4.81
N ARG A 39 6.02 -6.61 4.83
CA ARG A 39 5.07 -6.99 3.76
C ARG A 39 5.34 -6.23 2.46
N MET A 40 5.64 -4.94 2.54
CA MET A 40 6.03 -4.10 1.40
C MET A 40 7.23 -4.70 0.68
N GLU A 41 8.29 -5.05 1.41
CA GLU A 41 9.50 -5.67 0.87
C GLU A 41 9.24 -7.05 0.28
N ALA A 42 8.44 -7.88 0.95
CA ALA A 42 8.11 -9.22 0.46
C ALA A 42 7.32 -9.20 -0.85
N LEU A 43 6.55 -8.13 -1.10
CA LEU A 43 5.82 -7.91 -2.36
C LEU A 43 6.67 -7.19 -3.41
N GLY A 44 7.83 -6.64 -3.03
CA GLY A 44 8.66 -5.82 -3.92
C GLY A 44 8.00 -4.52 -4.34
N HIS A 45 7.15 -3.93 -3.49
CA HIS A 45 6.48 -2.67 -3.76
C HIS A 45 7.25 -1.50 -3.13
N ASP A 46 7.19 -0.32 -3.75
CA ASP A 46 7.82 0.90 -3.23
C ASP A 46 6.99 1.59 -2.13
N PHE A 47 5.70 1.22 -2.02
CA PHE A 47 4.77 1.73 -1.03
C PHE A 47 3.79 0.65 -0.58
N PHE A 48 3.24 0.80 0.63
CA PHE A 48 2.27 -0.13 1.18
C PHE A 48 1.24 0.58 2.06
N LEU A 49 -0.04 0.41 1.71
CA LEU A 49 -1.19 0.92 2.47
C LEU A 49 -1.55 -0.04 3.61
N TYR A 50 -1.65 0.47 4.82
CA TYR A 50 -2.01 -0.30 6.01
C TYR A 50 -2.90 0.50 6.96
N LEU A 51 -3.53 -0.20 7.89
CA LEU A 51 -4.23 0.38 9.03
C LEU A 51 -3.27 0.31 10.21
N ASP A 52 -2.88 1.45 10.77
CA ASP A 52 -1.95 1.50 11.88
C ASP A 52 -2.64 1.03 13.17
N LYS A 53 -1.96 0.14 13.91
CA LYS A 53 -2.49 -0.44 15.13
C LYS A 53 -2.43 0.52 16.33
N GLU A 54 -1.59 1.55 16.29
CA GLU A 54 -1.42 2.46 17.43
C GLU A 54 -2.54 3.51 17.52
N ASP A 55 -3.05 3.96 16.37
CA ASP A 55 -4.04 5.04 16.28
C ASP A 55 -5.26 4.73 15.40
N ASP A 56 -5.34 3.53 14.82
CA ASP A 56 -6.41 3.10 13.92
C ASP A 56 -6.59 4.02 12.70
N LEU A 57 -5.51 4.70 12.27
CA LEU A 57 -5.51 5.54 11.08
C LEU A 57 -4.97 4.79 9.85
N ILE A 58 -5.48 5.17 8.68
CA ILE A 58 -4.96 4.66 7.42
C ILE A 58 -3.63 5.34 7.13
N SER A 59 -2.60 4.52 6.91
CA SER A 59 -1.23 4.97 6.70
C SER A 59 -0.61 4.30 5.48
N VAL A 60 0.36 4.97 4.86
CA VAL A 60 1.16 4.46 3.75
C VAL A 60 2.62 4.54 4.17
N VAL A 61 3.31 3.42 4.23
CA VAL A 61 4.78 3.39 4.31
C VAL A 61 5.35 3.35 2.90
N TYR A 62 6.48 4.02 2.66
CA TYR A 62 7.12 4.08 1.33
C TYR A 62 8.63 4.26 1.41
N ILE A 63 9.33 3.94 0.32
CA ILE A 63 10.78 4.16 0.19
C ILE A 63 11.06 5.60 -0.26
N ARG A 64 11.90 6.33 0.48
CA ARG A 64 12.31 7.69 0.10
C ARG A 64 13.39 7.64 -0.98
N HIS A 65 13.36 8.60 -1.89
CA HIS A 65 14.43 8.76 -2.90
C HIS A 65 15.82 9.00 -2.30
N GLU A 66 15.89 9.67 -1.14
CA GLU A 66 17.13 9.93 -0.41
C GLU A 66 17.58 8.76 0.49
N GLY A 67 16.80 7.66 0.51
CA GLY A 67 17.02 6.49 1.36
C GLY A 67 16.17 6.45 2.62
N GLY A 68 15.98 5.24 3.15
CA GLY A 68 15.14 4.96 4.31
C GLY A 68 13.64 4.91 3.98
N TYR A 69 12.84 4.75 5.03
CA TYR A 69 11.37 4.67 4.93
C TYR A 69 10.74 6.00 5.35
N GLY A 70 9.67 6.38 4.65
CA GLY A 70 8.76 7.46 5.04
C GLY A 70 7.37 6.90 5.34
N VAL A 71 6.58 7.67 6.07
CA VAL A 71 5.17 7.37 6.35
C VAL A 71 4.32 8.58 5.98
N ILE A 72 3.18 8.33 5.33
CA ILE A 72 2.10 9.30 5.11
C ILE A 72 0.88 8.74 5.84
N GLN A 73 0.25 9.55 6.68
CA GLN A 73 -0.90 9.14 7.47
C GLN A 73 -2.11 10.02 7.14
N ALA A 74 -3.29 9.41 7.07
CA ALA A 74 -4.54 10.11 6.86
C ALA A 74 -5.23 10.35 8.21
N GLU A 75 -5.20 11.60 8.68
CA GLU A 75 -5.83 12.01 9.95
C GLU A 75 -7.33 12.29 9.84
N ASN A 76 -7.93 12.20 8.64
CA ASN A 76 -9.35 12.48 8.49
C ASN A 76 -10.16 11.24 8.90
N PRO A 77 -10.83 11.22 10.07
CA PRO A 77 -11.64 10.08 10.45
C PRO A 77 -12.77 9.95 9.44
N ILE A 78 -12.86 8.79 8.79
CA ILE A 78 -13.98 8.47 7.91
C ILE A 78 -15.19 8.30 8.84
N ALA A 79 -15.97 9.37 9.01
CA ALA A 79 -17.20 9.41 9.79
C ALA A 79 -18.33 8.60 9.13
#